data_AF-A0A6C0DUX7-F1
#
_entry.id   AF-A0A6C0DUX7-F1
#
_cell.length_a   1.000
_cell.length_b   1.000
_cell.length_c   1.000
_cell.angle_alpha   90.00
_cell.angle_beta   90.00
_cell.angle_gamma   90.00
#
_symmetry.space_group_name_H-M   'P 1'
#
loop_
_entity.id
_entity.type
_entity.pdbx_description
1 polymer ?
#
loop_
_entity_poly.entity_id
_entity_poly.type
_entity_poly.pdbx_seq_one_letter_code
_entity_poly.pdbx_strand_id
1 'polypeptide(L)'
;MSASALMRIPIWKGNRIIDLEHVKNIKESIDYKAYFLDSGYKTVQYDEMDENNKPVKKTYLIDGQHRISVVIDYFENIQDAKDFSVTVTEIRVDSEADAIEYFNKINNVKPIQFKEDPNLIINKYLQRLIGSYPVKSKLFRTGATKRPYLSVDKFREALLKRVDNLKKISIEKFIKECKTTNTKIIQELEIRSLNDKEKELKIITKILELDFGLAWDDKFKWLDNILP
;
A
#
# COMPACT_ATOMS: atom_id res chain seq x y z
N MET A 1 -8.66 27.31 8.32
CA MET A 1 -9.82 27.59 9.22
C MET A 1 -9.49 27.00 10.59
N SER A 2 -10.10 27.43 11.70
CA SER A 2 -9.94 26.73 12.99
C SER A 2 -10.88 25.54 13.10
N ALA A 3 -10.50 24.51 13.87
CA ALA A 3 -11.33 23.33 14.11
C ALA A 3 -12.67 23.72 14.76
N SER A 4 -12.62 24.65 15.71
CA SER A 4 -13.82 25.22 16.36
C SER A 4 -14.79 25.92 15.39
N ALA A 5 -14.26 26.61 14.37
CA ALA A 5 -15.09 27.24 13.34
C ALA A 5 -15.68 26.23 12.36
N LEU A 6 -14.92 25.19 12.01
CA LEU A 6 -15.38 24.10 11.14
C LEU A 6 -16.56 23.33 11.75
N MET A 7 -16.55 23.09 13.06
CA MET A 7 -17.65 22.41 13.77
C MET A 7 -18.99 23.14 13.67
N ARG A 8 -18.98 24.47 13.46
CA ARG A 8 -20.20 25.28 13.34
C ARG A 8 -20.82 25.19 11.95
N ILE A 9 -20.11 24.60 10.98
CA ILE A 9 -20.62 24.43 9.61
C ILE A 9 -21.58 23.24 9.61
N PRO A 10 -22.85 23.42 9.20
CA PRO A 10 -23.82 22.33 9.16
C PRO A 10 -23.40 21.25 8.15
N ILE A 11 -23.63 19.99 8.51
CA ILE A 11 -23.48 18.87 7.57
C ILE A 11 -24.57 18.99 6.51
N TRP A 12 -24.19 18.84 5.24
CA TRP A 12 -25.11 18.90 4.13
C TRP A 12 -26.14 17.75 4.20
N LYS A 13 -27.43 18.04 3.95
CA LYS A 13 -28.54 17.09 4.17
C LYS A 13 -28.46 15.83 3.31
N GLY A 14 -27.78 15.89 2.16
CA GLY A 14 -27.58 14.76 1.25
C GLY A 14 -26.43 13.82 1.64
N ASN A 15 -25.77 14.03 2.78
CA ASN A 15 -24.63 13.22 3.19
C ASN A 15 -25.03 11.86 3.78
N ARG A 16 -24.08 10.92 3.85
CA ARG A 16 -24.33 9.56 4.36
C ARG A 16 -24.62 9.59 5.87
N ILE A 17 -25.34 8.60 6.38
CA ILE A 17 -25.48 8.41 7.82
C ILE A 17 -24.10 8.20 8.46
N ILE A 18 -23.86 8.81 9.61
CA ILE A 18 -22.61 8.65 10.36
C ILE A 18 -22.53 7.19 10.85
N ASP A 19 -21.40 6.56 10.57
CA ASP A 19 -21.09 5.21 11.05
C ASP A 19 -20.26 5.33 12.34
N LEU A 20 -20.88 4.97 13.46
CA LEU A 20 -20.27 5.07 14.79
C LEU A 20 -19.10 4.10 14.96
N GLU A 21 -19.12 2.95 14.29
CA GLU A 21 -18.00 1.99 14.33
C GLU A 21 -16.79 2.55 13.58
N HIS A 22 -17.02 3.18 12.42
CA HIS A 22 -15.97 3.89 11.70
C HIS A 22 -15.38 5.06 12.50
N VAL A 23 -16.23 5.85 13.18
CA VAL A 23 -15.78 6.93 14.08
C VAL A 23 -14.89 6.38 15.20
N LYS A 24 -15.27 5.25 15.81
CA LYS A 24 -14.47 4.60 16.85
C LYS A 24 -13.11 4.14 16.31
N ASN A 25 -13.09 3.50 15.14
CA ASN A 25 -11.83 3.07 14.50
C ASN A 25 -10.90 4.25 14.19
N ILE A 26 -11.46 5.40 13.76
CA ILE A 26 -10.67 6.62 13.56
C ILE A 26 -10.05 7.07 14.89
N LYS A 27 -10.84 7.18 15.97
CA LYS A 27 -10.36 7.59 17.30
C LYS A 27 -9.20 6.72 17.78
N GLU A 28 -9.32 5.40 17.66
CA GLU A 28 -8.28 4.45 18.05
C GLU A 28 -7.03 4.59 17.18
N SER A 29 -7.19 4.77 15.85
CA SER A 29 -6.05 4.91 14.92
C SER A 29 -5.20 6.15 15.15
N ILE A 30 -5.80 7.22 15.69
CA ILE A 30 -5.12 8.48 15.99
C ILE A 30 -4.71 8.60 17.46
N ASP A 31 -4.81 7.51 18.24
CA ASP A 31 -4.50 7.52 19.68
C ASP A 31 -5.23 8.66 20.42
N TYR A 32 -6.50 8.88 20.04
CA TYR A 32 -7.38 9.93 20.57
C TYR A 32 -6.88 11.38 20.41
N LYS A 33 -5.84 11.60 19.59
CA LYS A 33 -5.27 12.92 19.31
C LYS A 33 -5.98 13.59 18.13
N ALA A 34 -7.04 14.35 18.42
CA ALA A 34 -7.89 14.99 17.42
C ALA A 34 -7.15 15.96 16.47
N TYR A 35 -6.03 16.55 16.88
CA TYR A 35 -5.24 17.43 16.03
C TYR A 35 -4.58 16.74 14.83
N PHE A 36 -4.54 15.39 14.78
CA PHE A 36 -4.14 14.65 13.58
C PHE A 36 -5.23 14.63 12.50
N LEU A 37 -6.44 15.08 12.82
CA LEU A 37 -7.53 15.29 11.86
C LEU A 37 -7.52 16.74 11.37
N ASP A 38 -6.36 17.23 10.93
CA ASP A 38 -6.17 18.60 10.45
C ASP A 38 -6.56 18.82 8.98
N SER A 39 -7.00 17.77 8.29
CA SER A 39 -7.17 17.78 6.83
C SER A 39 -8.24 16.80 6.34
N GLY A 40 -8.60 16.92 5.05
CA GLY A 40 -9.58 16.04 4.41
C GLY A 40 -11.04 16.46 4.62
N TYR A 41 -11.27 17.76 4.80
CA TYR A 41 -12.60 18.38 4.88
C TYR A 41 -12.93 19.10 3.57
N LYS A 42 -14.17 18.95 3.11
CA LYS A 42 -14.67 19.66 1.93
C LYS A 42 -15.99 20.33 2.26
N THR A 43 -16.07 21.62 1.93
CA THR A 43 -17.29 22.41 2.08
C THR A 43 -17.79 22.86 0.72
N VAL A 44 -19.10 22.97 0.60
CA VAL A 44 -19.77 23.60 -0.55
C VAL A 44 -20.44 24.89 -0.09
N GLN A 45 -20.38 25.92 -0.92
CA GLN A 45 -21.06 27.18 -0.70
C GLN A 45 -21.92 27.52 -1.90
N TYR A 46 -23.20 27.81 -1.65
CA TYR A 46 -24.17 28.26 -2.65
C TYR A 46 -25.19 29.21 -2.01
N ASP A 47 -25.88 29.99 -2.85
CA ASP A 47 -26.90 30.93 -2.41
C ASP A 47 -28.21 30.17 -2.12
N GLU A 48 -28.77 30.38 -0.93
CA GLU A 48 -30.13 29.93 -0.59
C GLU A 48 -31.00 31.14 -0.30
N MET A 49 -32.29 31.03 -0.64
CA MET A 49 -33.26 32.05 -0.23
C MET A 49 -33.52 31.93 1.28
N ASP A 50 -33.38 33.04 1.99
CA ASP A 50 -33.85 33.15 3.38
C ASP A 50 -35.39 33.24 3.45
N GLU A 51 -35.94 33.28 4.66
CA GLU A 51 -37.38 33.41 4.90
C GLU A 51 -37.99 34.71 4.32
N ASN A 52 -37.13 35.66 3.92
CA ASN A 52 -37.51 36.94 3.31
C ASN A 52 -37.18 37.00 1.81
N ASN A 53 -36.93 35.85 1.15
CA ASN A 53 -36.53 35.75 -0.26
C ASN A 53 -35.26 36.54 -0.64
N LYS A 54 -34.34 36.74 0.31
CA LYS A 54 -33.01 37.28 0.02
C LYS A 54 -32.02 36.14 -0.20
N PRO A 55 -31.15 36.23 -1.22
CA PRO A 55 -30.08 35.27 -1.40
C PRO A 55 -29.06 35.43 -0.26
N VAL A 56 -28.90 34.38 0.53
CA VAL A 56 -27.92 34.27 1.59
C VAL A 56 -26.97 33.13 1.26
N LYS A 57 -25.67 33.43 1.27
CA LYS A 57 -24.62 32.43 1.13
C LYS A 57 -24.63 31.47 2.30
N LYS A 58 -24.98 30.22 2.05
CA LYS A 58 -24.84 29.15 3.03
C LYS A 58 -23.68 28.25 2.67
N THR A 59 -23.02 27.76 3.71
CA THR A 59 -21.87 26.86 3.59
C THR A 59 -22.23 25.56 4.30
N TYR A 60 -21.97 24.44 3.64
CA TYR A 60 -22.25 23.11 4.17
C TYR A 60 -21.05 22.18 4.06
N LEU A 61 -20.88 21.27 5.02
CA LEU A 61 -19.86 20.23 4.99
C LEU A 61 -20.37 19.02 4.17
N ILE A 62 -19.66 18.69 3.10
CA ILE A 62 -20.03 17.60 2.17
C ILE A 62 -19.12 16.37 2.29
N ASP A 63 -17.94 16.51 2.89
CA ASP A 63 -17.00 15.40 3.13
C ASP A 63 -16.22 15.66 4.42
N GLY A 64 -15.81 14.58 5.10
CA GLY A 64 -15.15 14.64 6.41
C GLY A 64 -16.10 14.54 7.61
N GLN A 65 -17.35 14.08 7.41
CA GLN A 65 -18.37 13.99 8.48
C GLN A 65 -17.98 13.07 9.66
N HIS A 66 -17.30 11.94 9.40
CA HIS A 66 -16.84 11.07 10.49
C HIS A 66 -15.67 11.68 11.24
N ARG A 67 -14.78 12.41 10.54
CA ARG A 67 -13.66 13.13 11.15
C ARG A 67 -14.15 14.28 12.02
N ILE A 68 -15.11 15.08 11.53
CA ILE A 68 -15.64 16.19 12.33
C ILE A 68 -16.39 15.69 13.56
N SER A 69 -17.05 14.52 13.50
CA SER A 69 -17.66 13.89 14.68
C SER A 69 -16.64 13.56 15.78
N VAL A 70 -15.44 13.09 15.41
CA VAL A 70 -14.33 12.89 16.38
C VAL A 70 -13.85 14.21 16.97
N VAL A 71 -13.76 15.26 16.14
CA VAL A 71 -13.34 16.59 16.60
C VAL A 71 -14.39 17.20 17.54
N ILE A 72 -15.68 17.08 17.23
CA ILE A 72 -16.77 17.53 18.12
C ILE A 72 -16.64 16.84 19.48
N ASP A 73 -16.48 15.52 19.48
CA ASP A 73 -16.29 14.74 20.72
C ASP A 73 -15.06 15.16 21.53
N TYR A 74 -13.97 15.56 20.86
CA TYR A 74 -12.77 16.09 21.52
C TYR A 74 -13.06 17.41 22.26
N PHE A 75 -13.78 18.35 21.63
CA PHE A 75 -14.12 19.63 22.26
C PHE A 75 -15.20 19.50 23.35
N GLU A 76 -16.10 18.53 23.25
CA GLU A 76 -17.17 18.31 24.24
C GLU A 76 -16.67 17.58 25.49
N ASN A 77 -15.73 16.64 25.35
CA ASN A 77 -15.30 15.78 26.47
C ASN A 77 -13.99 16.21 27.14
N ILE A 78 -13.24 17.18 26.57
CA ILE A 78 -11.97 17.64 27.14
C ILE A 78 -12.11 19.08 27.62
N GLN A 79 -12.01 19.25 28.93
CA GLN A 79 -12.26 20.52 29.63
C GLN A 79 -11.31 21.66 29.21
N ASP A 80 -10.11 21.33 28.73
CA ASP A 80 -9.09 22.28 28.21
C ASP A 80 -8.72 21.98 26.75
N ALA A 81 -9.72 21.64 25.93
CA ALA A 81 -9.51 21.36 24.51
C ALA A 81 -8.83 22.54 23.81
N LYS A 82 -7.66 22.30 23.21
CA LYS A 82 -6.93 23.33 22.46
C LYS A 82 -7.43 23.36 21.03
N ASP A 83 -7.74 24.57 20.54
CA ASP A 83 -8.08 24.77 19.14
C ASP A 83 -6.85 24.54 18.24
N PHE A 84 -7.09 24.11 17.01
CA PHE A 84 -6.06 23.82 16.04
C PHE A 84 -6.50 24.20 14.63
N SER A 85 -5.51 24.40 13.75
CA SER A 85 -5.76 24.76 12.36
C SER A 85 -6.16 23.54 11.54
N VAL A 86 -7.18 23.71 10.70
CA VAL A 86 -7.65 22.71 9.75
C VAL A 86 -7.62 23.24 8.32
N THR A 87 -7.25 22.34 7.40
CA THR A 87 -7.26 22.53 5.96
C THR A 87 -8.61 22.09 5.40
N VAL A 88 -9.31 23.05 4.79
CA VAL A 88 -10.64 22.84 4.21
C VAL A 88 -10.58 23.22 2.74
N THR A 89 -11.06 22.34 1.86
CA THR A 89 -11.31 22.71 0.46
C THR A 89 -12.71 23.29 0.37
N GLU A 90 -12.81 24.59 0.06
CA GLU A 90 -14.07 25.27 -0.22
C GLU A 90 -14.37 25.21 -1.72
N ILE A 91 -15.58 24.76 -2.08
CA ILE A 91 -16.08 24.76 -3.45
C ILE A 91 -17.30 25.68 -3.51
N ARG A 92 -17.29 26.61 -4.46
CA ARG A 92 -18.43 27.48 -4.74
C ARG A 92 -19.19 26.92 -5.92
N VAL A 93 -20.50 26.81 -5.75
CA VAL A 93 -21.42 26.33 -6.78
C VAL A 93 -22.64 27.25 -6.82
N ASP A 94 -23.33 27.27 -7.96
CA ASP A 94 -24.42 28.22 -8.20
C ASP A 94 -25.75 27.73 -7.60
N SER A 95 -25.89 26.41 -7.42
CA SER A 95 -27.12 25.80 -6.92
C SER A 95 -26.88 24.54 -6.08
N GLU A 96 -27.92 24.12 -5.34
CA GLU A 96 -27.91 22.83 -4.64
C GLU A 96 -27.74 21.64 -5.62
N ALA A 97 -28.26 21.74 -6.85
CA ALA A 97 -28.11 20.69 -7.86
C ALA A 97 -26.62 20.46 -8.23
N ASP A 98 -25.86 21.53 -8.37
CA ASP A 98 -24.41 21.47 -8.63
C ASP A 98 -23.65 20.90 -7.42
N ALA A 99 -24.12 21.19 -6.19
CA ALA A 99 -23.59 20.58 -4.97
C ALA A 99 -23.79 19.05 -4.98
N ILE A 100 -24.96 18.57 -5.41
CA ILE A 100 -25.26 17.13 -5.56
C ILE A 100 -24.33 16.48 -6.58
N GLU A 101 -24.14 17.10 -7.75
CA GLU A 101 -23.26 16.58 -8.79
C GLU A 101 -21.81 16.47 -8.29
N TYR A 102 -21.32 17.52 -7.62
CA TYR A 102 -19.99 17.54 -7.05
C TYR A 102 -19.81 16.49 -5.95
N PHE A 103 -20.79 16.33 -5.07
CA PHE A 103 -20.80 15.30 -4.04
C PHE A 103 -20.73 13.89 -4.65
N ASN A 104 -21.51 13.62 -5.70
CA ASN A 104 -21.47 12.35 -6.43
C ASN A 104 -20.12 12.12 -7.09
N LYS A 105 -19.52 13.15 -7.68
CA LYS A 105 -18.18 13.06 -8.28
C LYS A 105 -17.11 12.70 -7.25
N ILE A 106 -17.17 13.25 -6.04
CA ILE A 106 -16.24 12.89 -4.96
C ILE A 106 -16.50 11.47 -4.47
N ASN A 107 -17.75 11.11 -4.19
CA ASN A 107 -18.09 9.84 -3.56
C ASN A 107 -18.04 8.63 -4.52
N ASN A 108 -18.21 8.84 -5.82
CA ASN A 108 -18.04 7.79 -6.83
C ASN A 108 -16.58 7.50 -7.15
N VAL A 109 -15.65 8.36 -6.73
CA VAL A 109 -14.23 8.02 -6.68
C VAL A 109 -14.05 7.08 -5.49
N LYS A 110 -14.14 5.77 -5.74
CA LYS A 110 -13.82 4.75 -4.74
C LYS A 110 -12.47 5.10 -4.09
N PRO A 111 -12.33 4.96 -2.76
CA PRO A 111 -11.01 5.04 -2.13
C PRO A 111 -10.08 4.10 -2.88
N ILE A 112 -9.01 4.63 -3.47
CA ILE A 112 -7.90 3.78 -3.90
C ILE A 112 -7.38 3.18 -2.60
N GLN A 113 -7.78 1.94 -2.29
CA GLN A 113 -7.08 1.17 -1.27
C GLN A 113 -5.63 1.15 -1.74
N PHE A 114 -4.75 1.90 -1.07
CA PHE A 114 -3.30 1.79 -1.24
C PHE A 114 -2.86 0.42 -0.70
N LYS A 115 -3.28 -0.65 -1.37
CA LYS A 115 -2.50 -1.89 -1.39
C LYS A 115 -1.38 -1.58 -2.37
N GLU A 116 -0.16 -1.35 -1.87
CA GLU A 116 1.03 -1.35 -2.72
C GLU A 116 0.90 -2.52 -3.70
N ASP A 117 0.97 -2.24 -5.00
CA ASP A 117 0.88 -3.26 -6.04
C ASP A 117 1.89 -4.37 -5.68
N PRO A 118 1.45 -5.64 -5.56
CA PRO A 118 2.32 -6.78 -5.29
C PRO A 118 3.58 -6.80 -6.18
N ASN A 119 3.46 -6.34 -7.44
CA ASN A 119 4.58 -6.24 -8.36
C ASN A 119 5.59 -5.18 -7.93
N LEU A 120 5.16 -4.03 -7.42
CA LEU A 120 6.07 -2.99 -6.93
C LEU A 120 6.87 -3.48 -5.72
N ILE A 121 6.24 -4.25 -4.83
CA ILE A 121 6.92 -4.86 -3.68
C ILE A 121 7.98 -5.84 -4.19
N ILE A 122 7.57 -6.81 -5.03
CA ILE A 122 8.47 -7.85 -5.55
C ILE A 122 9.64 -7.24 -6.33
N ASN A 123 9.41 -6.18 -7.10
CA ASN A 123 10.45 -5.51 -7.86
C ASN A 123 11.57 -4.98 -6.94
N LYS A 124 11.25 -4.46 -5.74
CA LYS A 124 12.25 -4.02 -4.76
C LYS A 124 13.17 -5.18 -4.34
N TYR A 125 12.59 -6.36 -4.05
CA TYR A 125 13.33 -7.56 -3.68
C TYR A 125 14.17 -8.09 -4.85
N LEU A 126 13.59 -8.18 -6.04
CA LEU A 126 14.28 -8.66 -7.24
C LEU A 126 15.49 -7.78 -7.58
N GLN A 127 15.32 -6.45 -7.61
CA GLN A 127 16.40 -5.53 -7.91
C GLN A 127 17.57 -5.69 -6.93
N ARG A 128 17.27 -5.79 -5.64
CA ARG A 128 18.32 -5.93 -4.62
C ARG A 128 18.98 -7.30 -4.66
N LEU A 129 18.24 -8.38 -4.93
CA LEU A 129 18.80 -9.72 -5.12
C LEU A 129 19.70 -9.77 -6.35
N ILE A 130 19.24 -9.27 -7.50
CA ILE A 130 20.03 -9.22 -8.75
C ILE A 130 21.32 -8.44 -8.54
N GLY A 131 21.23 -7.28 -7.88
CA GLY A 131 22.40 -6.46 -7.55
C GLY A 131 23.36 -7.09 -6.53
N SER A 132 22.97 -8.18 -5.86
CA SER A 132 23.82 -8.89 -4.91
C SER A 132 24.72 -9.96 -5.55
N TYR A 133 24.54 -10.21 -6.85
CA TYR A 133 25.32 -11.16 -7.66
C TYR A 133 26.15 -10.44 -8.75
N PRO A 134 27.23 -11.07 -9.27
CA PRO A 134 28.06 -10.46 -10.30
C PRO A 134 27.30 -10.18 -11.62
N VAL A 135 27.29 -8.90 -12.04
CA VAL A 135 26.59 -8.45 -13.27
C VAL A 135 27.13 -9.14 -14.53
N LYS A 136 28.43 -9.43 -14.57
CA LYS A 136 29.10 -10.02 -15.75
C LYS A 136 28.53 -11.38 -16.15
N SER A 137 28.01 -12.15 -15.19
CA SER A 137 27.57 -13.53 -15.41
C SER A 137 26.13 -13.64 -15.93
N LYS A 138 25.37 -12.54 -15.99
CA LYS A 138 23.95 -12.49 -16.44
C LYS A 138 23.12 -13.66 -15.91
N LEU A 139 23.24 -13.94 -14.62
CA LEU A 139 22.62 -15.09 -13.94
C LEU A 139 21.08 -14.99 -13.96
N PHE A 140 20.57 -13.76 -13.88
CA PHE A 140 19.16 -13.43 -13.98
C PHE A 140 18.85 -12.96 -15.40
N ARG A 141 17.89 -13.61 -16.08
CA ARG A 141 17.49 -13.29 -17.45
C ARG A 141 15.99 -12.99 -17.52
N THR A 142 15.64 -11.96 -18.28
CA THR A 142 14.25 -11.65 -18.64
C THR A 142 13.74 -12.65 -19.67
N GLY A 143 12.48 -13.07 -19.57
CA GLY A 143 11.85 -14.05 -20.45
C GLY A 143 12.17 -15.51 -20.10
N ALA A 144 11.82 -16.40 -21.03
CA ALA A 144 12.08 -17.83 -20.90
C ALA A 144 13.59 -18.11 -20.95
N THR A 145 14.11 -18.78 -19.92
CA THR A 145 15.49 -19.25 -19.90
C THR A 145 15.57 -20.67 -19.39
N LYS A 146 16.76 -21.27 -19.53
CA LYS A 146 17.08 -22.62 -19.07
C LYS A 146 18.23 -22.55 -18.08
N ARG A 147 18.27 -23.55 -17.20
CA ARG A 147 19.40 -23.82 -16.30
C ARG A 147 20.73 -23.77 -17.08
N PRO A 148 21.78 -23.12 -16.55
CA PRO A 148 21.96 -22.66 -15.16
C PRO A 148 21.43 -21.25 -14.84
N TYR A 149 20.71 -20.61 -15.77
CA TYR A 149 20.23 -19.22 -15.58
C TYR A 149 18.82 -19.21 -14.99
N LEU A 150 18.50 -18.16 -14.23
CA LEU A 150 17.21 -17.97 -13.58
C LEU A 150 16.33 -16.99 -14.37
N SER A 151 15.11 -17.41 -14.69
CA SER A 151 14.12 -16.56 -15.37
C SER A 151 13.46 -15.61 -14.37
N VAL A 152 13.68 -14.31 -14.53
CA VAL A 152 13.11 -13.28 -13.65
C VAL A 152 11.58 -13.33 -13.66
N ASP A 153 10.97 -13.66 -14.81
CA ASP A 153 9.52 -13.70 -14.92
C ASP A 153 8.92 -14.88 -14.15
N LYS A 154 9.48 -16.08 -14.30
CA LYS A 154 9.07 -17.25 -13.51
C LYS A 154 9.31 -17.04 -12.01
N PHE A 155 10.42 -16.39 -11.66
CA PHE A 155 10.73 -16.11 -10.26
C PHE A 155 9.77 -15.07 -9.68
N ARG A 156 9.39 -14.04 -10.46
CA ARG A 156 8.34 -13.08 -10.08
C ARG A 156 7.00 -13.78 -9.83
N GLU A 157 6.59 -14.68 -10.72
CA GLU A 157 5.37 -15.49 -10.52
C GLU A 157 5.43 -16.34 -9.24
N ALA A 158 6.59 -16.92 -8.93
CA ALA A 158 6.79 -17.69 -7.70
C ALA A 158 6.71 -16.82 -6.44
N LEU A 159 7.23 -15.59 -6.49
CA LEU A 159 7.14 -14.61 -5.39
C LEU A 159 5.74 -14.04 -5.23
N LEU A 160 5.00 -13.83 -6.33
CA LEU A 160 3.61 -13.35 -6.29
C LEU A 160 2.72 -14.28 -5.47
N LYS A 161 2.90 -15.60 -5.62
CA LYS A 161 2.17 -16.61 -4.83
C LYS A 161 2.46 -16.55 -3.33
N ARG A 162 3.55 -15.90 -2.92
CA ARG A 162 4.05 -15.82 -1.54
C ARG A 162 4.20 -14.37 -1.05
N VAL A 163 3.53 -13.42 -1.72
CA VAL A 163 3.77 -11.99 -1.49
C VAL A 163 3.42 -11.57 -0.06
N ASP A 164 2.42 -12.18 0.56
CA ASP A 164 2.02 -11.84 1.93
C ASP A 164 3.08 -12.25 2.96
N ASN A 165 3.81 -13.34 2.70
CA ASN A 165 4.94 -13.74 3.54
C ASN A 165 6.20 -12.93 3.21
N LEU A 166 6.38 -12.56 1.93
CA LEU A 166 7.46 -11.67 1.51
C LEU A 166 7.39 -10.29 2.19
N LYS A 167 6.19 -9.78 2.48
CA LYS A 167 6.00 -8.52 3.21
C LYS A 167 6.44 -8.59 4.69
N LYS A 168 6.49 -9.78 5.29
CA LYS A 168 6.83 -9.98 6.70
C LYS A 168 8.34 -10.02 6.97
N ILE A 169 9.15 -10.21 5.92
CA ILE A 169 10.61 -10.30 6.00
C ILE A 169 11.24 -9.01 5.48
N SER A 170 12.42 -8.62 5.97
CA SER A 170 13.16 -7.49 5.37
C SER A 170 13.89 -7.94 4.10
N ILE A 171 14.15 -6.99 3.20
CA ILE A 171 14.90 -7.25 1.96
C ILE A 171 16.29 -7.83 2.26
N GLU A 172 17.00 -7.32 3.27
CA GLU A 172 18.33 -7.85 3.60
C GLU A 172 18.27 -9.27 4.13
N LYS A 173 17.28 -9.58 4.98
CA LYS A 173 17.09 -10.93 5.51
C LYS A 173 16.76 -11.90 4.37
N PHE A 174 15.87 -11.52 3.46
CA PHE A 174 15.56 -12.33 2.28
C PHE A 174 16.80 -12.63 1.44
N ILE A 175 17.64 -11.63 1.16
CA ILE A 175 18.89 -11.84 0.38
C ILE A 175 19.86 -12.76 1.11
N LYS A 176 20.00 -12.59 2.43
CA LYS A 176 20.84 -13.47 3.25
C LYS A 176 20.38 -14.92 3.18
N GLU A 177 19.07 -15.16 3.27
CA GLU A 177 18.49 -16.50 3.14
C GLU A 177 18.67 -17.07 1.73
N CYS A 178 18.49 -16.26 0.68
CA CYS A 178 18.78 -16.67 -0.69
C CYS A 178 20.24 -17.06 -0.89
N LYS A 179 21.20 -16.30 -0.36
CA LYS A 179 22.63 -16.63 -0.45
C LYS A 179 22.96 -17.91 0.32
N THR A 180 22.42 -18.06 1.52
CA THR A 180 22.58 -19.29 2.32
C THR A 180 22.03 -20.50 1.60
N THR A 181 20.87 -20.34 0.95
CA THR A 181 20.24 -21.38 0.13
C THR A 181 21.07 -21.70 -1.11
N ASN A 182 21.63 -20.69 -1.78
CA ASN A 182 22.55 -20.89 -2.90
C ASN A 182 23.73 -21.78 -2.50
N THR A 183 24.40 -21.45 -1.39
CA THR A 183 25.54 -22.23 -0.88
C THR A 183 25.15 -23.68 -0.56
N LYS A 184 23.99 -23.89 0.08
CA LYS A 184 23.49 -25.26 0.36
C LYS A 184 23.26 -26.05 -0.93
N ILE A 185 22.62 -25.44 -1.92
CA ILE A 185 22.37 -26.10 -3.21
C ILE A 185 23.69 -26.43 -3.91
N ILE A 186 24.67 -25.52 -3.89
CA ILE A 186 26.00 -25.76 -4.47
C ILE A 186 26.67 -26.96 -3.80
N GLN A 187 26.69 -27.03 -2.48
CA GLN A 187 27.25 -28.18 -1.74
C GLN A 187 26.54 -29.50 -2.06
N GLU A 188 25.21 -29.50 -2.14
CA GLU A 188 24.45 -30.68 -2.55
C GLU A 188 24.79 -31.13 -3.99
N LEU A 189 24.99 -30.18 -4.89
CA LEU A 189 25.34 -30.43 -6.28
C LEU A 189 26.78 -30.94 -6.45
N GLU A 190 27.72 -30.47 -5.64
CA GLU A 190 29.10 -31.00 -5.60
C GLU A 190 29.10 -32.49 -5.27
N ILE A 191 28.35 -32.90 -4.25
CA ILE A 191 28.23 -34.32 -3.84
C ILE A 191 27.58 -35.14 -4.96
N ARG A 192 26.52 -34.61 -5.60
CA ARG A 192 25.84 -35.30 -6.71
C ARG A 192 26.70 -35.45 -7.95
N SER A 193 27.57 -34.47 -8.24
CA SER A 193 28.46 -34.50 -9.40
C SER A 193 29.39 -35.73 -9.41
N LEU A 194 29.64 -36.34 -8.25
CA LEU A 194 30.47 -37.54 -8.13
C LEU A 194 29.75 -38.83 -8.58
N ASN A 195 28.41 -38.83 -8.65
CA ASN A 195 27.59 -40.03 -8.83
C ASN A 195 26.63 -39.99 -10.04
N ASP A 196 26.50 -38.84 -10.72
CA ASP A 196 25.40 -38.61 -11.68
C ASP A 196 25.71 -38.91 -13.15
N LYS A 197 24.63 -39.05 -13.94
CA LYS A 197 24.67 -39.34 -15.38
C LYS A 197 25.21 -38.14 -16.18
N GLU A 198 25.88 -38.43 -17.29
CA GLU A 198 26.65 -37.50 -18.15
C GLU A 198 25.89 -36.21 -18.57
N LYS A 199 24.57 -36.28 -18.77
CA LYS A 199 23.75 -35.13 -19.22
C LYS A 199 23.41 -34.15 -18.08
N GLU A 200 23.17 -34.66 -16.87
CA GLU A 200 22.97 -33.80 -15.69
C GLU A 200 24.31 -33.24 -15.20
N LEU A 201 25.37 -34.05 -15.29
CA LEU A 201 26.74 -33.64 -14.98
C LEU A 201 27.12 -32.33 -15.69
N LYS A 202 26.86 -32.22 -17.00
CA LYS A 202 27.15 -30.99 -17.78
C LYS A 202 26.43 -29.74 -17.26
N ILE A 203 25.23 -29.89 -16.70
CA ILE A 203 24.47 -28.77 -16.12
C ILE A 203 25.03 -28.44 -14.73
N ILE A 204 25.30 -29.47 -13.93
CA ILE A 204 25.88 -29.34 -12.60
C ILE A 204 27.23 -28.63 -12.67
N THR A 205 28.14 -29.07 -13.55
CA THR A 205 29.45 -28.42 -13.74
C THR A 205 29.30 -26.94 -14.06
N LYS A 206 28.37 -26.57 -14.96
CA LYS A 206 28.10 -25.16 -15.28
C LYS A 206 27.53 -24.36 -14.11
N ILE A 207 26.71 -24.98 -13.27
CA ILE A 207 26.19 -24.34 -12.05
C ILE A 207 27.32 -24.07 -11.05
N LEU A 208 28.20 -25.05 -10.86
CA LEU A 208 29.37 -24.94 -9.98
C LEU A 208 30.37 -23.89 -10.51
N GLU A 209 30.64 -23.86 -11.81
CA GLU A 209 31.48 -22.83 -12.45
C GLU A 209 30.93 -21.40 -12.26
N LEU A 210 29.61 -21.26 -12.22
CA LEU A 210 28.93 -19.98 -12.03
C LEU A 210 28.66 -19.63 -10.55
N ASP A 211 28.93 -20.55 -9.62
CA ASP A 211 28.58 -20.47 -8.20
C ASP A 211 27.11 -20.05 -7.97
N PHE A 212 26.20 -20.58 -8.80
CA PHE A 212 24.80 -20.15 -8.84
C PHE A 212 23.81 -21.31 -8.89
N GLY A 213 23.45 -21.82 -7.71
CA GLY A 213 22.54 -22.94 -7.50
C GLY A 213 21.04 -22.58 -7.50
N LEU A 214 20.67 -21.30 -7.34
CA LEU A 214 19.24 -20.91 -7.21
C LEU A 214 18.37 -21.28 -8.42
N ALA A 215 18.96 -21.44 -9.60
CA ALA A 215 18.27 -21.87 -10.81
C ALA A 215 18.07 -23.40 -10.90
N TRP A 216 18.65 -24.20 -10.00
CA TRP A 216 18.63 -25.67 -10.09
C TRP A 216 17.20 -26.24 -10.11
N ASP A 217 16.31 -25.67 -9.30
CA ASP A 217 14.89 -26.02 -9.29
C ASP A 217 14.06 -24.96 -10.03
N ASP A 218 13.57 -25.31 -11.22
CA ASP A 218 12.70 -24.46 -12.04
C ASP A 218 11.36 -24.12 -11.36
N LYS A 219 10.98 -24.81 -10.27
CA LYS A 219 9.77 -24.54 -9.47
C LYS A 219 10.04 -23.70 -8.22
N PHE A 220 11.30 -23.40 -7.92
CA PHE A 220 11.71 -22.62 -6.74
C PHE A 220 11.14 -23.15 -5.41
N LYS A 221 11.06 -24.48 -5.21
CA LYS A 221 10.56 -25.07 -3.95
C LYS A 221 11.37 -24.63 -2.74
N TRP A 222 12.64 -24.30 -2.93
CA TRP A 222 13.49 -23.75 -1.87
C TRP A 222 12.95 -22.43 -1.30
N LEU A 223 12.10 -21.70 -2.03
CA LEU A 223 11.40 -20.52 -1.49
C LEU A 223 10.46 -20.88 -0.34
N ASP A 224 9.91 -22.09 -0.28
CA ASP A 224 9.00 -22.51 0.79
C ASP A 224 9.73 -22.56 2.15
N ASN A 225 11.05 -22.76 2.14
CA ASN A 225 11.86 -22.71 3.36
C ASN A 225 12.13 -21.28 3.85
N ILE A 226 12.00 -20.29 2.96
CA ILE A 226 12.27 -18.87 3.25
C ILE A 226 10.95 -18.12 3.50
N LEU A 227 9.91 -18.49 2.76
CA LEU A 227 8.59 -17.86 2.70
C LEU A 227 7.50 -18.95 2.81
N PRO A 228 7.31 -19.56 3.99
CA PRO A 228 6.35 -20.65 4.21
C PRO A 228 4.90 -20.18 4.10
#